data_AF-A0A8C5N0K2-F1
#
_entry.id   AF-A0A8C5N0K2-F1
#
_cell.length_a   1.000
_cell.length_b   1.000
_cell.length_c   1.000
_cell.angle_alpha   90.00
_cell.angle_beta   90.00
_cell.angle_gamma   90.00
#
_symmetry.space_group_name_H-M   'P 1'
#
loop_
_entity.id
_entity.type
_entity.pdbx_description
1 polymer ?
#
loop_
_entity_poly.entity_id
_entity_poly.type
_entity_poly.pdbx_seq_one_letter_code
_entity_poly.pdbx_strand_id
1 'polypeptide(L)'
;MFLTPIIPTIKYVVQLDTLLDNLFVDPNTGDIWTGGHPNGRKLLHYNAEDPPGSEVVRVQNIHSDNPIITDVYVNNGSVIQGSSSAAVYKGKIFIGTVFHKALYCDFE
;
A
#
# COMPACT_ATOMS: atom_id res chain seq x y z
N MET A 1 -17.21 15.66 39.08
CA MET A 1 -17.10 15.83 37.61
C MET A 1 -16.14 14.76 37.13
N PHE A 2 -16.67 13.61 36.70
CA PHE A 2 -15.85 12.51 36.18
C PHE A 2 -15.79 12.66 34.66
N LEU A 3 -14.59 12.88 34.13
CA LEU A 3 -14.34 12.83 32.69
C LEU A 3 -14.48 11.37 32.26
N THR A 4 -15.52 11.04 31.49
CA THR A 4 -15.61 9.75 30.82
C THR A 4 -14.48 9.66 29.79
N PRO A 5 -13.62 8.62 29.83
CA PRO A 5 -12.60 8.46 28.82
C PRO A 5 -13.26 8.20 27.47
N ILE A 6 -12.94 9.02 26.48
CA ILE A 6 -13.34 8.78 25.09
C ILE A 6 -12.48 7.62 24.60
N ILE A 7 -13.04 6.41 24.57
CA ILE A 7 -12.41 5.26 23.91
C ILE A 7 -12.68 5.43 22.41
N PRO A 8 -11.68 5.70 21.56
CA PRO A 8 -11.90 5.82 20.14
C PRO A 8 -12.46 4.49 19.61
N THR A 9 -13.67 4.53 19.06
CA THR A 9 -14.27 3.37 18.41
C THR A 9 -13.84 3.38 16.95
N ILE A 10 -13.23 2.30 16.47
CA ILE A 10 -12.93 2.13 15.04
C ILE A 10 -14.26 1.93 14.32
N LYS A 11 -14.60 2.85 13.42
CA LYS A 11 -15.87 2.81 12.66
C LYS A 11 -15.75 2.04 11.34
N TYR A 12 -14.59 2.09 10.69
CA TYR A 12 -14.34 1.48 9.39
C TYR A 12 -13.05 0.67 9.43
N VAL A 13 -13.08 -0.53 8.85
CA VAL A 13 -11.93 -1.43 8.72
C VAL A 13 -11.89 -1.93 7.29
N VAL A 14 -10.74 -1.78 6.64
CA VAL A 14 -10.47 -2.36 5.32
C VAL A 14 -9.42 -3.45 5.51
N GLN A 15 -9.79 -4.68 5.17
CA GLN A 15 -8.86 -5.82 5.18
C GLN A 15 -8.32 -6.03 3.77
N LEU A 16 -7.01 -6.16 3.67
CA LEU A 16 -6.31 -6.43 2.42
C LEU A 16 -5.46 -7.69 2.62
N ASP A 17 -5.38 -8.54 1.60
CA ASP A 17 -4.65 -9.82 1.64
C ASP A 17 -3.16 -9.65 1.33
N THR A 18 -2.56 -8.62 1.92
CA THR A 18 -1.16 -8.26 1.74
C THR A 18 -0.61 -7.63 3.01
N LEU A 19 0.69 -7.80 3.25
CA LEU A 19 1.33 -7.12 4.37
C LEU A 19 1.60 -5.67 3.96
N LEU A 20 0.68 -4.78 4.33
CA LEU A 20 0.80 -3.33 4.08
C LEU A 20 2.01 -2.74 4.81
N ASP A 21 2.63 -1.76 4.17
CA ASP A 21 3.78 -1.05 4.69
C ASP A 21 3.47 0.44 4.85
N ASN A 22 3.96 1.33 3.99
CA ASN A 22 3.75 2.77 4.12
C ASN A 22 2.52 3.28 3.35
N LEU A 23 1.79 4.20 3.98
CA LEU A 23 0.62 4.88 3.41
C LEU A 23 0.99 6.26 2.86
N PHE A 24 0.51 6.57 1.66
CA PHE A 24 0.43 7.90 1.10
C PHE A 24 -1.04 8.28 0.92
N VAL A 25 -1.41 9.51 1.25
CA VAL A 25 -2.77 10.03 1.06
C VAL A 25 -2.72 11.10 -0.03
N ASP A 26 -3.47 10.91 -1.11
CA ASP A 26 -3.58 11.93 -2.15
C ASP A 26 -4.33 13.15 -1.57
N PRO A 27 -3.71 14.35 -1.52
CA PRO A 27 -4.35 15.53 -0.94
C PRO A 27 -5.58 16.01 -1.73
N ASN A 28 -5.75 15.61 -2.99
CA ASN A 28 -6.86 16.07 -3.82
C ASN A 28 -8.12 15.21 -3.65
N THR A 29 -7.96 13.90 -3.45
CA THR A 29 -9.09 12.95 -3.37
C THR A 29 -9.27 12.33 -2.00
N GLY A 30 -8.22 12.32 -1.17
CA GLY A 30 -8.17 11.55 0.07
C GLY A 30 -7.97 10.04 -0.15
N ASP A 31 -7.73 9.59 -1.39
CA ASP A 31 -7.44 8.19 -1.68
C ASP A 31 -6.12 7.79 -1.01
N ILE A 32 -6.10 6.58 -0.47
CA ILE A 32 -4.90 5.99 0.12
C ILE A 32 -4.20 5.15 -0.94
N TRP A 33 -2.90 5.38 -1.07
CA TRP A 33 -1.99 4.60 -1.88
C TRP A 33 -1.00 3.93 -0.93
N THR A 34 -0.76 2.64 -1.13
CA THR A 34 0.10 1.87 -0.23
C THR A 34 0.91 0.85 -0.99
N GLY A 35 2.17 0.69 -0.58
CA GLY A 35 2.98 -0.45 -0.97
C GLY A 35 2.70 -1.62 -0.04
N GLY A 36 2.64 -2.82 -0.59
CA GLY A 36 2.42 -4.05 0.16
C GLY A 36 3.36 -5.17 -0.24
N HIS A 37 3.42 -6.18 0.63
CA HIS A 37 4.18 -7.40 0.43
C HIS A 37 3.22 -8.60 0.35
N PRO A 38 2.92 -9.11 -0.86
CA PRO A 38 1.98 -10.23 -1.05
C PRO A 38 2.38 -11.50 -0.29
N ASN A 39 3.67 -11.65 -0.01
CA ASN A 39 4.19 -12.71 0.84
C ASN A 39 5.26 -12.15 1.79
N GLY A 40 4.83 -11.79 3.01
CA GLY A 40 5.72 -11.24 4.04
C GLY A 40 6.89 -12.17 4.41
N ARG A 41 6.76 -13.50 4.24
CA ARG A 41 7.86 -14.44 4.50
C ARG A 41 9.03 -14.20 3.55
N LYS A 42 8.77 -13.94 2.26
CA LYS A 42 9.81 -13.66 1.26
C LYS A 42 10.54 -12.34 1.52
N LEU A 43 9.86 -11.37 2.13
CA LEU A 43 10.48 -10.11 2.54
C LEU A 43 11.41 -10.34 3.76
N LEU A 44 10.91 -11.02 4.79
CA LEU A 44 11.64 -11.23 6.04
C LEU A 44 12.77 -12.26 5.93
N HIS A 45 12.64 -13.23 5.02
CA HIS A 45 13.62 -14.27 4.75
C HIS A 45 14.00 -14.24 3.27
N TYR A 46 14.85 -13.28 2.92
CA TYR A 46 15.23 -13.03 1.53
C TYR A 46 15.92 -14.24 0.87
N ASN A 47 15.49 -14.57 -0.35
CA ASN A 47 16.12 -15.53 -1.25
C ASN A 47 16.21 -14.91 -2.65
N ALA A 48 17.42 -14.81 -3.21
CA ALA A 48 17.61 -14.19 -4.53
C ALA A 48 16.96 -14.99 -5.68
N GLU A 49 16.83 -16.31 -5.53
CA GLU A 49 16.18 -17.18 -6.52
C GLU A 49 14.65 -17.19 -6.39
N ASP A 50 14.13 -16.66 -5.28
CA ASP A 50 12.69 -16.50 -5.03
C ASP A 50 12.41 -15.19 -4.30
N PRO A 51 12.65 -14.03 -4.95
CA PRO A 51 12.63 -12.73 -4.29
C PRO A 51 11.21 -12.32 -3.86
N PRO A 52 11.08 -11.35 -2.93
CA PRO A 52 9.77 -10.82 -2.57
C PRO A 52 9.12 -10.11 -3.76
N GLY A 53 7.80 -10.35 -3.90
CA GLY A 53 6.96 -9.60 -4.84
C GLY A 53 6.79 -8.15 -4.42
N SER A 54 6.08 -7.40 -5.27
CA SER A 54 5.68 -6.03 -5.04
C SER A 54 4.22 -5.86 -5.41
N GLU A 55 3.50 -5.06 -4.62
CA GLU A 55 2.10 -4.73 -4.82
C GLU A 55 1.85 -3.26 -4.42
N VAL A 56 1.02 -2.59 -5.22
CA VAL A 56 0.48 -1.28 -4.88
C VAL A 56 -1.02 -1.35 -4.91
N VAL A 57 -1.65 -0.95 -3.79
CA VAL A 57 -3.09 -0.89 -3.65
C VAL A 57 -3.53 0.56 -3.55
N ARG A 58 -4.59 0.92 -4.28
CA ARG A 58 -5.35 2.16 -4.08
C ARG A 58 -6.65 1.83 -3.34
N VAL A 59 -6.90 2.55 -2.25
CA VAL A 59 -8.16 2.49 -1.50
C VAL A 59 -8.87 3.83 -1.62
N GLN A 60 -10.08 3.80 -2.17
CA GLN A 60 -10.93 4.97 -2.35
C GLN A 60 -12.13 4.90 -1.42
N ASN A 61 -12.63 6.05 -0.99
CA ASN A 61 -13.81 6.16 -0.14
C ASN A 61 -13.72 5.30 1.15
N ILE A 62 -12.58 5.36 1.86
CA ILE A 62 -12.29 4.52 3.03
C ILE A 62 -13.32 4.66 4.19
N HIS A 63 -14.06 5.78 4.25
CA HIS A 63 -15.12 6.00 5.23
C HIS A 63 -16.52 5.59 4.73
N SER A 64 -16.63 4.88 3.61
CA SER A 64 -17.88 4.34 3.10
C SER A 64 -18.08 2.89 3.53
N ASP A 65 -19.32 2.40 3.46
CA ASP A 65 -19.62 0.99 3.72
C ASP A 65 -19.05 0.07 2.63
N ASN A 66 -18.69 0.62 1.45
CA ASN A 66 -18.17 -0.11 0.30
C ASN A 66 -16.95 0.64 -0.29
N PRO A 67 -15.79 0.61 0.37
CA PRO A 67 -14.58 1.21 -0.17
C PRO A 67 -14.17 0.48 -1.45
N ILE A 68 -13.59 1.23 -2.40
CA ILE A 68 -13.10 0.66 -3.66
C ILE A 68 -11.62 0.35 -3.47
N ILE A 69 -11.25 -0.91 -3.68
CA ILE A 69 -9.89 -1.42 -3.56
C ILE A 69 -9.44 -1.81 -4.96
N THR A 70 -8.30 -1.28 -5.40
CA THR A 70 -7.73 -1.57 -6.72
C THR A 70 -6.27 -1.93 -6.59
N ASP A 71 -5.88 -3.08 -7.13
CA ASP A 71 -4.48 -3.43 -7.32
C ASP A 71 -3.96 -2.69 -8.55
N VAL A 72 -3.14 -1.67 -8.31
CA VAL A 72 -2.63 -0.77 -9.34
C VAL A 72 -1.39 -1.35 -10.01
N TYR A 73 -0.58 -2.06 -9.24
CA TYR A 73 0.64 -2.71 -9.72
C TYR A 73 0.88 -3.98 -8.93
N VAL A 74 1.14 -5.09 -9.62
CA VAL A 74 1.53 -6.37 -9.02
C VAL A 74 2.67 -6.96 -9.83
N ASN A 75 3.77 -7.32 -9.16
CA ASN A 75 4.91 -7.99 -9.80
C ASN A 75 5.54 -9.01 -8.85
N ASN A 76 6.11 -10.08 -9.42
CA ASN A 76 6.68 -11.19 -8.67
C ASN A 76 8.13 -10.97 -8.18
N GLY A 77 8.67 -9.75 -8.26
CA GLY A 77 10.06 -9.46 -7.87
C GLY A 77 11.04 -9.36 -9.04
N SER A 78 10.57 -9.59 -10.27
CA SER A 78 11.40 -9.52 -11.49
C SER A 78 11.78 -8.10 -11.91
N VAL A 79 10.99 -7.09 -11.56
CA VAL A 79 11.24 -5.68 -11.90
C VAL A 79 11.71 -4.91 -10.67
N ILE A 80 10.89 -4.92 -9.62
CA ILE A 80 11.18 -4.36 -8.30
C ILE A 80 10.76 -5.37 -7.23
N GLN A 81 11.40 -5.32 -6.05
CA GLN A 81 11.29 -6.33 -5.01
C GLN A 81 10.91 -5.68 -3.70
N GLY A 82 9.84 -6.14 -3.04
CA GLY A 82 9.40 -5.64 -1.74
C GLY A 82 8.99 -4.16 -1.76
N SER A 83 8.00 -3.80 -2.57
CA SER A 83 7.41 -2.45 -2.56
C SER A 83 6.94 -2.08 -1.16
N SER A 84 7.29 -0.87 -0.73
CA SER A 84 7.03 -0.35 0.60
C SER A 84 6.15 0.90 0.57
N SER A 85 6.22 1.68 -0.50
CA SER A 85 5.47 2.93 -0.64
C SER A 85 5.06 3.17 -2.08
N ALA A 86 3.97 3.90 -2.26
CA ALA A 86 3.53 4.39 -3.56
C ALA A 86 2.93 5.79 -3.43
N ALA A 87 3.35 6.72 -4.28
CA ALA A 87 2.80 8.07 -4.32
C ALA A 87 2.46 8.47 -5.75
N VAL A 88 1.36 9.19 -5.92
CA VAL A 88 0.90 9.68 -7.22
C VAL A 88 1.05 11.18 -7.35
N TYR A 89 1.42 11.64 -8.53
CA TYR A 89 1.49 13.05 -8.86
C TYR A 89 1.33 13.28 -10.36
N LYS A 90 0.31 14.04 -10.76
CA LYS A 90 0.07 14.48 -12.16
C LYS A 90 0.15 13.33 -13.19
N GLY A 91 -0.65 12.29 -12.99
CA GLY A 91 -0.72 11.14 -13.91
C GLY A 91 0.51 10.24 -13.90
N LYS A 92 1.27 10.29 -12.81
CA LYS A 92 2.47 9.48 -12.60
C LYS A 92 2.38 8.80 -11.26
N ILE A 93 3.01 7.63 -11.16
CA ILE A 93 3.17 6.90 -9.90
C ILE A 93 4.65 6.62 -9.65
N PHE A 94 5.08 6.85 -8.41
CA PHE A 94 6.40 6.49 -7.91
C PHE A 94 6.26 5.40 -6.84
N ILE A 95 6.91 4.27 -7.05
CA ILE A 95 6.86 3.09 -6.17
C ILE A 95 8.25 2.88 -5.55
N GLY A 96 8.33 3.04 -4.23
CA GLY A 96 9.54 2.78 -3.46
C GLY A 96 9.57 1.33 -2.94
N THR A 97 10.76 0.77 -2.75
CA THR A 97 10.95 -0.55 -2.13
C THR A 97 11.70 -0.43 -0.81
N VAL A 98 11.63 -1.46 0.04
CA VAL A 98 12.36 -1.49 1.32
C VAL A 98 13.88 -1.44 1.12
N PHE A 99 14.42 -2.17 0.13
CA PHE A 99 15.88 -2.31 -0.03
C PHE A 99 16.39 -2.40 -1.48
N HIS A 100 15.52 -2.42 -2.49
CA HIS A 100 15.92 -2.66 -3.88
C HIS A 100 15.97 -1.35 -4.68
N LYS A 101 15.19 -1.24 -5.76
CA LYS A 101 15.12 -0.07 -6.65
C LYS A 101 13.83 0.72 -6.39
N ALA A 102 13.60 1.77 -7.17
CA ALA A 102 12.30 2.40 -7.30
C ALA A 102 11.78 2.27 -8.73
N LEU A 103 10.47 2.35 -8.90
CA LEU A 103 9.80 2.36 -10.20
C LEU A 103 9.03 3.67 -10.38
N TYR A 104 9.14 4.27 -11.57
CA TYR A 104 8.39 5.46 -11.95
C TYR A 104 7.64 5.17 -13.24
N CYS A 105 6.30 5.23 -13.20
CA CYS A 105 5.42 4.84 -14.30
C CYS A 105 4.40 5.93 -14.62
N ASP A 106 3.89 5.87 -15.84
CA ASP A 106 2.65 6.54 -16.22
C ASP A 106 1.46 5.89 -15.49
N PHE A 107 0.51 6.72 -15.08
CA PHE A 107 -0.71 6.30 -14.38
C PHE A 107 -1.87 7.18 -14.87
N GLU A 108 -2.83 6.58 -15.57
CA GLU A 108 -4.08 7.23 -16.02
C GLU A 108 -5.26 6.81 -15.16
#